data_AF-A0A433TCY9-F1
#
_entry.id   AF-A0A433TCY9-F1
#
_cell.length_a   1.000
_cell.length_b   1.000
_cell.length_c   1.000
_cell.angle_alpha   90.00
_cell.angle_beta   90.00
_cell.angle_gamma   90.00
#
_symmetry.space_group_name_H-M   'P 1'
#
loop_
_entity.id
_entity.type
_entity.pdbx_description
1 polymer ?
#
loop_
_entity_poly.entity_id
_entity_poly.type
_entity_poly.pdbx_seq_one_letter_code
_entity_poly.pdbx_strand_id
1 'polypeptide(L)'
;MDMLATSIGDVIYQHMQQAYTDSFRTAMLPSFKEALEKSVRDVHGIFQQGTKEYQLYMRQTADQMLKERNAADELVSRMELAEKQFVQSVAQMKTLIISSVKEELGGQVAHAVNSVKSEIVSDVKRLLREEMGQALQDHGASISDQLSTYLRSGAGTPVPFTSEEETNKEKILRELRSGRINDAFQFALSVGNIDMVVFACESARPMDIFAQNPFPLTQPVLLSLISQLSANLDKDFDLKIKYLEDAVMFLDPSQPTSSEHIPNVVGGLLSSLQSCDAHGGDPRKIKTIRMLIMAGKSLLS
;
A
#
# COMPACT_ATOMS: atom_id res chain seq x y z
N MET A 1 3.14 119.72 48.08
CA MET A 1 3.81 118.97 47.01
C MET A 1 3.25 117.56 46.84
N ASP A 2 2.77 116.93 47.93
CA ASP A 2 2.21 115.56 47.87
C ASP A 2 0.97 115.40 46.97
N MET A 3 0.00 116.31 47.01
CA MET A 3 -1.20 116.25 46.15
C MET A 3 -0.88 116.27 44.64
N LEU A 4 0.17 116.98 44.23
CA LEU A 4 0.63 117.01 42.84
C LEU A 4 1.32 115.69 42.48
N ALA A 5 2.13 115.13 43.38
CA ALA A 5 2.79 113.84 43.17
C ALA A 5 1.77 112.69 43.06
N THR A 6 0.72 112.68 43.88
CA THR A 6 -0.36 111.68 43.82
C THR A 6 -1.18 111.82 42.54
N SER A 7 -1.55 113.05 42.16
CA SER A 7 -2.31 113.30 40.92
C SER A 7 -1.51 112.93 39.66
N ILE A 8 -0.20 113.21 39.64
CA ILE A 8 0.69 112.78 38.54
C ILE A 8 0.80 111.25 38.52
N GLY A 9 0.90 110.60 39.68
CA GLY A 9 0.90 109.14 39.79
C GLY A 9 -0.38 108.49 39.26
N ASP A 10 -1.55 109.03 39.59
CA ASP A 10 -2.85 108.55 39.11
C ASP A 10 -3.01 108.74 37.60
N VAL A 11 -2.59 109.90 37.06
CA VAL A 11 -2.63 110.17 35.62
C VAL A 11 -1.71 109.20 34.87
N ILE A 12 -0.50 108.96 35.36
CA ILE A 12 0.44 108.00 34.75
C ILE A 12 -0.11 106.58 34.84
N TYR A 13 -0.67 106.18 35.98
CA TYR A 13 -1.28 104.86 36.15
C TYR A 13 -2.45 104.66 35.18
N GLN A 14 -3.33 105.64 35.04
CA GLN A 14 -4.44 105.58 34.07
C GLN A 14 -3.96 105.53 32.63
N HIS A 15 -2.97 106.35 32.25
CA HIS A 15 -2.39 106.31 30.90
C HIS A 15 -1.70 104.99 30.61
N MET A 16 -0.99 104.42 31.59
CA MET A 16 -0.31 103.14 31.44
C MET A 16 -1.31 101.97 31.37
N GLN A 17 -2.36 102.00 32.18
CA GLN A 17 -3.45 101.02 32.14
C GLN A 17 -4.21 101.10 30.81
N GLN A 18 -4.45 102.31 30.31
CA GLN A 18 -5.08 102.54 29.01
C GLN A 18 -4.18 102.06 27.86
N ALA A 19 -2.90 102.43 27.87
CA ALA A 19 -1.93 101.96 26.87
C ALA A 19 -1.75 100.44 26.88
N TYR A 20 -1.75 99.79 28.05
CA TYR A 20 -1.71 98.33 28.17
C TYR A 20 -2.98 97.68 27.61
N THR A 21 -4.15 98.23 27.96
CA THR A 21 -5.45 97.73 27.49
C THR A 21 -5.57 97.90 25.98
N ASP A 22 -5.14 99.04 25.45
CA ASP A 22 -5.15 99.35 24.03
C ASP A 22 -4.16 98.45 23.29
N SER A 23 -2.93 98.27 23.78
CA SER A 23 -1.95 97.34 23.21
C SER A 23 -2.44 95.89 23.23
N PHE A 24 -3.08 95.46 24.33
CA PHE A 24 -3.65 94.12 24.43
C PHE A 24 -4.79 93.91 23.42
N ARG A 25 -5.70 94.89 23.30
CA ARG A 25 -6.86 94.80 22.39
C ARG A 25 -6.50 94.96 20.93
N THR A 26 -5.51 95.79 20.59
CA THR A 26 -5.18 96.14 19.21
C THR A 26 -4.04 95.32 18.63
N ALA A 27 -3.15 94.76 19.46
CA ALA A 27 -2.02 93.94 19.00
C ALA A 27 -2.10 92.50 19.50
N MET A 28 -2.03 92.27 20.82
CA MET A 28 -1.86 90.90 21.37
C MET A 28 -3.06 89.99 21.07
N LEU A 29 -4.29 90.46 21.31
CA LEU A 29 -5.49 89.65 21.10
C LEU A 29 -5.70 89.30 19.61
N PRO A 30 -5.57 90.25 18.66
CA PRO A 30 -5.56 89.93 17.23
C PRO A 30 -4.46 88.95 16.83
N SER A 31 -3.21 89.16 17.26
CA SER A 31 -2.09 88.25 16.92
C SER A 31 -2.30 86.85 17.49
N PHE A 32 -2.81 86.72 18.71
CA PHE A 32 -3.14 85.42 19.29
C PHE A 32 -4.28 84.73 18.53
N LYS A 33 -5.35 85.48 18.18
CA LYS A 33 -6.46 84.96 17.40
C LYS A 33 -5.99 84.48 16.02
N GLU A 34 -5.18 85.27 15.33
CA GLU A 34 -4.62 84.93 14.03
C GLU A 34 -3.73 83.68 14.11
N ALA A 35 -2.89 83.57 15.15
CA ALA A 35 -2.06 82.41 15.40
C ALA A 35 -2.89 81.15 15.70
N LEU A 36 -3.95 81.26 16.50
CA LEU A 36 -4.86 80.15 16.82
C LEU A 36 -5.61 79.68 15.56
N GLU A 37 -6.17 80.62 14.80
CA GLU A 37 -6.86 80.31 13.55
C GLU A 37 -5.93 79.66 12.53
N LYS A 38 -4.68 80.13 12.43
CA LYS A 38 -3.65 79.50 11.59
C LYS A 38 -3.34 78.09 12.09
N SER A 39 -3.12 77.89 13.38
CA SER A 39 -2.84 76.58 13.94
C SER A 39 -3.98 75.58 13.69
N VAL A 40 -5.24 75.99 13.86
CA VAL A 40 -6.39 75.12 13.56
C VAL A 40 -6.45 74.76 12.07
N ARG A 41 -6.20 75.72 11.17
CA ARG A 41 -6.13 75.46 9.73
C ARG A 41 -4.98 74.51 9.37
N ASP A 42 -3.81 74.71 9.96
CA ASP A 42 -2.63 73.89 9.70
C ASP A 42 -2.84 72.45 10.23
N VAL A 43 -3.38 72.28 11.45
CA VAL A 43 -3.72 70.97 12.01
C VAL A 43 -4.76 70.25 11.16
N HIS A 44 -5.80 70.97 10.70
CA HIS A 44 -6.79 70.39 9.80
C HIS A 44 -6.16 69.94 8.48
N GLY A 45 -5.27 70.77 7.90
CA GLY A 45 -4.53 70.45 6.67
C GLY A 45 -3.65 69.22 6.82
N ILE A 46 -2.86 69.14 7.91
CA ILE A 46 -2.01 67.99 8.22
C ILE A 46 -2.85 66.74 8.42
N PHE A 47 -3.96 66.84 9.16
CA PHE A 47 -4.84 65.69 9.39
C PHE A 47 -5.47 65.19 8.09
N GLN A 48 -5.93 66.10 7.23
CA GLN A 48 -6.52 65.75 5.94
C GLN A 48 -5.48 65.11 5.00
N GLN A 49 -4.26 65.66 4.98
CA GLN A 49 -3.16 65.10 4.20
C GLN A 49 -2.77 63.71 4.72
N GLY A 50 -2.54 63.56 6.04
CA GLY A 50 -2.20 62.30 6.66
C GLY A 50 -3.27 61.23 6.45
N THR A 51 -4.56 61.61 6.46
CA THR A 51 -5.66 60.69 6.13
C THR A 51 -5.58 60.21 4.69
N LYS A 52 -5.29 61.10 3.72
CA LYS A 52 -5.14 60.73 2.31
C LYS A 52 -3.93 59.83 2.09
N GLU A 53 -2.80 60.16 2.70
CA GLU A 53 -1.57 59.36 2.62
C GLU A 53 -1.77 57.98 3.24
N TYR A 54 -2.42 57.90 4.40
CA TYR A 54 -2.75 56.62 5.04
C TYR A 54 -3.70 55.77 4.19
N GLN A 55 -4.73 56.37 3.59
CA GLN A 55 -5.63 55.66 2.67
C GLN A 55 -4.88 55.12 1.44
N LEU A 56 -3.95 55.89 0.89
CA LEU A 56 -3.14 55.48 -0.26
C LEU A 56 -2.19 54.34 0.12
N TYR A 57 -1.50 54.48 1.25
CA TYR A 57 -0.63 53.44 1.81
C TYR A 57 -1.39 52.12 1.99
N MET A 58 -2.56 52.18 2.65
CA MET A 58 -3.40 50.99 2.87
C MET A 58 -3.84 50.32 1.55
N ARG A 59 -4.22 51.11 0.54
CA ARG A 59 -4.57 50.56 -0.79
C ARG A 59 -3.38 49.89 -1.45
N GLN A 60 -2.20 50.53 -1.42
CA GLN A 60 -0.99 49.97 -2.00
C GLN A 60 -0.58 48.67 -1.32
N THR A 61 -0.63 48.61 0.02
CA THR A 61 -0.34 47.38 0.76
C THR A 61 -1.35 46.28 0.42
N ALA A 62 -2.65 46.60 0.33
CA ALA A 62 -3.67 45.62 -0.06
C ALA A 62 -3.43 45.09 -1.48
N ASP A 63 -3.12 45.95 -2.45
CA ASP A 63 -2.80 45.56 -3.82
C ASP A 63 -1.51 44.72 -3.89
N GLN A 64 -0.50 45.05 -3.08
CA GLN A 64 0.73 44.27 -2.99
C GLN A 64 0.46 42.87 -2.43
N MET A 65 -0.32 42.76 -1.35
CA MET A 65 -0.71 41.47 -0.75
C MET A 65 -1.50 40.60 -1.74
N LEU A 66 -2.38 41.20 -2.54
CA LEU A 66 -3.10 40.48 -3.60
C LEU A 66 -2.15 39.98 -4.70
N LYS A 67 -1.16 40.78 -5.10
CA LYS A 67 -0.14 40.35 -6.09
C LYS A 67 0.73 39.22 -5.56
N GLU A 68 1.19 39.33 -4.31
CA GLU A 68 1.99 38.29 -3.65
C GLU A 68 1.20 36.99 -3.52
N ARG A 69 -0.08 37.06 -3.12
CA ARG A 69 -0.96 35.89 -3.07
C ARG A 69 -1.16 35.27 -4.45
N ASN A 70 -1.44 36.05 -5.48
CA ASN A 70 -1.62 35.54 -6.84
C ASN A 70 -0.34 34.89 -7.38
N ALA A 71 0.83 35.46 -7.09
CA ALA A 71 2.12 34.87 -7.46
C ALA A 71 2.38 33.55 -6.72
N ALA A 72 2.00 33.47 -5.44
CA ALA A 72 2.07 32.24 -4.67
C ALA A 72 1.11 31.16 -5.23
N ASP A 73 -0.13 31.53 -5.56
CA ASP A 73 -1.11 30.62 -6.16
C ASP A 73 -0.64 30.12 -7.54
N GLU A 74 -0.01 30.97 -8.36
CA GLU A 74 0.59 30.57 -9.63
C GLU A 74 1.76 29.59 -9.42
N LEU A 75 2.62 29.84 -8.43
CA LEU A 75 3.72 28.93 -8.09
C LEU A 75 3.20 27.56 -7.66
N VAL A 76 2.17 27.53 -6.81
CA VAL A 76 1.51 26.28 -6.37
C VAL A 76 0.94 25.54 -7.59
N SER A 77 0.22 26.23 -8.47
CA SER A 77 -0.34 25.62 -9.68
C SER A 77 0.73 25.04 -10.62
N ARG A 78 1.87 25.73 -10.77
CA ARG A 78 3.02 25.21 -11.54
C ARG A 78 3.63 23.97 -10.87
N MET A 79 3.71 23.96 -9.54
CA MET A 79 4.24 22.83 -8.79
C MET A 79 3.33 21.59 -8.91
N GLU A 80 2.01 21.77 -8.80
CA GLU A 80 1.02 20.69 -9.02
C GLU A 80 1.09 20.12 -10.44
N LEU A 81 1.31 20.97 -11.45
CA LEU A 81 1.49 20.51 -12.83
C LEU A 81 2.78 19.70 -12.99
N ALA A 82 3.88 20.19 -12.41
CA ALA A 82 5.17 19.49 -12.43
C ALA A 82 5.09 18.13 -11.70
N GLU A 83 4.39 18.07 -10.57
CA GLU A 83 4.14 16.82 -9.85
C GLU A 83 3.37 15.82 -10.73
N LYS A 84 2.28 16.25 -11.37
CA LYS A 84 1.51 15.39 -12.29
C LYS A 84 2.37 14.87 -13.44
N GLN A 85 3.17 15.73 -14.05
CA GLN A 85 4.11 15.34 -15.11
C GLN A 85 5.16 14.34 -14.62
N PHE A 86 5.69 14.55 -13.41
CA PHE A 86 6.65 13.65 -12.80
C PHE A 86 6.05 12.27 -12.52
N VAL A 87 4.87 12.22 -11.91
CA VAL A 87 4.14 10.95 -11.65
C VAL A 87 3.87 10.21 -12.96
N GLN A 88 3.45 10.92 -14.01
CA GLN A 88 3.24 10.33 -15.32
C GLN A 88 4.55 9.80 -15.94
N SER A 89 5.65 10.54 -15.83
CA SER A 89 6.96 10.11 -16.32
C SER A 89 7.46 8.85 -15.59
N VAL A 90 7.31 8.79 -14.26
CA VAL A 90 7.64 7.61 -13.46
C VAL A 90 6.78 6.41 -13.86
N ALA A 91 5.48 6.60 -14.10
CA ALA A 91 4.61 5.52 -14.56
C ALA A 91 5.00 4.99 -15.95
N GLN A 92 5.35 5.89 -16.88
CA GLN A 92 5.86 5.52 -18.20
C GLN A 92 7.19 4.75 -18.10
N MET A 93 8.12 5.25 -17.28
CA MET A 93 9.41 4.60 -17.04
C MET A 93 9.24 3.21 -16.43
N LYS A 94 8.36 3.07 -15.43
CA LYS A 94 8.00 1.76 -14.84
C LYS A 94 7.52 0.79 -15.92
N THR A 95 6.66 1.25 -16.82
CA THR A 95 6.13 0.42 -17.92
C THR A 95 7.23 -0.02 -18.86
N LEU A 96 8.11 0.90 -19.29
CA LEU A 96 9.23 0.61 -20.19
C LEU A 96 10.25 -0.36 -19.56
N ILE A 97 10.58 -0.18 -18.28
CA ILE A 97 11.50 -1.07 -17.57
C ILE A 97 10.90 -2.48 -17.48
N ILE A 98 9.63 -2.60 -17.07
CA ILE A 98 8.98 -3.91 -16.96
C ILE A 98 8.92 -4.60 -18.33
N SER A 99 8.57 -3.89 -19.40
CA SER A 99 8.54 -4.49 -20.74
C SER A 99 9.93 -4.93 -21.19
N SER A 100 10.95 -4.10 -20.98
CA SER A 100 12.33 -4.41 -21.37
C SER A 100 12.88 -5.61 -20.59
N VAL A 101 12.69 -5.65 -19.27
CA VAL A 101 13.10 -6.79 -18.43
C VAL A 101 12.36 -8.06 -18.83
N LYS A 102 11.05 -7.97 -19.11
CA LYS A 102 10.25 -9.13 -19.54
C LYS A 102 10.73 -9.68 -20.89
N GLU A 103 11.07 -8.80 -21.83
CA GLU A 103 11.55 -9.18 -23.15
C GLU A 103 12.95 -9.81 -23.09
N GLU A 104 13.88 -9.18 -22.35
CA GLU A 104 15.24 -9.69 -22.15
C GLU A 104 15.23 -11.03 -21.41
N LEU A 105 14.50 -11.13 -20.30
CA LEU A 105 14.37 -12.37 -19.54
C LEU A 105 13.69 -13.48 -20.37
N GLY A 106 12.66 -13.12 -21.13
CA GLY A 106 11.98 -14.05 -22.04
C GLY A 106 12.94 -14.61 -23.10
N GLY A 107 13.76 -13.74 -23.70
CA GLY A 107 14.79 -14.13 -24.67
C GLY A 107 15.86 -15.03 -24.05
N GLN A 108 16.39 -14.66 -22.88
CA GLN A 108 17.41 -15.44 -22.18
C GLN A 108 16.90 -16.81 -21.73
N VAL A 109 15.68 -16.88 -21.18
CA VAL A 109 15.05 -18.15 -20.78
C VAL A 109 14.80 -19.03 -22.01
N ALA A 110 14.26 -18.47 -23.10
CA ALA A 110 14.05 -19.23 -24.34
C ALA A 110 15.37 -19.76 -24.90
N HIS A 111 16.44 -18.95 -24.88
CA HIS A 111 17.77 -19.38 -25.31
C HIS A 111 18.32 -20.51 -24.42
N ALA A 112 18.25 -20.35 -23.09
CA ALA A 112 18.71 -21.36 -22.15
C ALA A 112 17.96 -22.69 -22.31
N VAL A 113 16.63 -22.65 -22.43
CA VAL A 113 15.81 -23.86 -22.66
C VAL A 113 16.19 -24.54 -23.97
N ASN A 114 16.39 -23.78 -25.04
CA ASN A 114 16.81 -24.35 -26.32
C ASN A 114 18.22 -24.96 -26.27
N SER A 115 19.14 -24.34 -25.54
CA SER A 115 20.49 -24.87 -25.32
C SER A 115 20.46 -26.19 -24.55
N VAL A 116 19.76 -26.22 -23.40
CA VAL A 116 19.61 -27.43 -22.59
C VAL A 116 18.88 -28.53 -23.37
N LYS A 117 17.84 -28.20 -24.13
CA LYS A 117 17.17 -29.16 -25.03
C LYS A 117 18.15 -29.77 -26.02
N SER A 118 19.01 -28.95 -26.65
CA SER A 118 20.01 -29.41 -27.61
C SER A 118 21.04 -30.34 -26.95
N GLU A 119 21.55 -29.96 -25.78
CA GLU A 119 22.49 -30.77 -25.00
C GLU A 119 21.89 -32.11 -24.59
N ILE A 120 20.69 -32.12 -24.00
CA ILE A 120 19.99 -33.36 -23.61
C ILE A 120 19.75 -34.25 -24.83
N VAL A 121 19.29 -33.69 -25.96
CA VAL A 121 19.09 -34.49 -27.18
C VAL A 121 20.40 -35.08 -27.67
N SER A 122 21.51 -34.34 -27.58
CA SER A 122 22.84 -34.83 -27.92
C SER A 122 23.29 -35.95 -26.99
N ASP A 123 23.17 -35.76 -25.68
CA ASP A 123 23.56 -36.75 -24.67
C ASP A 123 22.71 -38.01 -24.73
N VAL A 124 21.39 -37.89 -24.89
CA VAL A 124 20.50 -39.04 -25.08
C VAL A 124 20.86 -39.80 -26.34
N LYS A 125 21.15 -39.12 -27.46
CA LYS A 125 21.62 -39.79 -28.69
C LYS A 125 22.95 -40.50 -28.48
N ARG A 126 23.87 -39.90 -27.73
CA ARG A 126 25.18 -40.47 -27.41
C ARG A 126 25.04 -41.70 -26.51
N LEU A 127 24.31 -41.59 -25.41
CA LEU A 127 24.03 -42.69 -24.49
C LEU A 127 23.28 -43.83 -25.18
N LEU A 128 22.27 -43.53 -26.00
CA LEU A 128 21.59 -44.56 -26.80
C LEU A 128 22.56 -45.27 -27.74
N ARG A 129 23.49 -44.55 -28.37
CA ARG A 129 24.49 -45.16 -29.27
C ARG A 129 25.51 -46.01 -28.50
N GLU A 130 25.95 -45.55 -27.33
CA GLU A 130 26.85 -46.27 -26.43
C GLU A 130 26.16 -47.52 -25.88
N GLU A 131 24.98 -47.40 -25.28
CA GLU A 131 24.19 -48.50 -24.71
C GLU A 131 23.70 -49.47 -25.79
N MET A 132 23.23 -49.02 -26.95
CA MET A 132 22.89 -49.95 -28.04
C MET A 132 24.13 -50.63 -28.62
N GLY A 133 25.28 -49.93 -28.67
CA GLY A 133 26.55 -50.54 -29.07
C GLY A 133 26.97 -51.63 -28.10
N GLN A 134 26.92 -51.34 -26.80
CA GLN A 134 27.23 -52.26 -25.73
C GLN A 134 26.23 -53.42 -25.70
N ALA A 135 24.93 -53.16 -25.76
CA ALA A 135 23.87 -54.16 -25.76
C ALA A 135 23.86 -55.02 -27.04
N LEU A 136 24.24 -54.52 -28.22
CA LEU A 136 24.45 -55.36 -29.40
C LEU A 136 25.70 -56.23 -29.27
N GLN A 137 26.74 -55.74 -28.61
CA GLN A 137 27.96 -56.51 -28.36
C GLN A 137 27.72 -57.59 -27.30
N ASP A 138 27.00 -57.23 -26.23
CA ASP A 138 26.59 -58.11 -25.14
C ASP A 138 25.48 -59.08 -25.57
N HIS A 139 24.51 -58.70 -26.41
CA HIS A 139 23.60 -59.66 -27.05
C HIS A 139 24.29 -60.49 -28.13
N GLY A 140 25.30 -59.97 -28.84
CA GLY A 140 26.10 -60.78 -29.77
C GLY A 140 26.86 -61.88 -29.03
N ALA A 141 27.46 -61.53 -27.89
CA ALA A 141 28.09 -62.48 -26.98
C ALA A 141 27.07 -63.39 -26.29
N SER A 142 25.94 -62.84 -25.86
CA SER A 142 24.88 -63.58 -25.17
C SER A 142 24.01 -64.40 -26.10
N ILE A 143 23.88 -64.17 -27.40
CA ILE A 143 23.19 -65.08 -28.34
C ILE A 143 24.08 -66.30 -28.60
N SER A 144 25.40 -66.09 -28.69
CA SER A 144 26.39 -67.18 -28.69
C SER A 144 26.32 -67.99 -27.40
N ASP A 145 26.03 -67.37 -26.26
CA ASP A 145 25.92 -68.02 -24.94
C ASP A 145 24.48 -68.48 -24.58
N GLN A 146 23.44 -67.91 -25.19
CA GLN A 146 22.05 -68.29 -25.01
C GLN A 146 21.70 -69.50 -25.87
N LEU A 147 22.40 -69.75 -26.99
CA LEU A 147 22.34 -71.06 -27.66
C LEU A 147 22.86 -72.19 -26.76
N SER A 148 23.82 -71.91 -25.87
CA SER A 148 24.33 -72.88 -24.89
C SER A 148 23.45 -72.98 -23.63
N THR A 149 22.73 -71.91 -23.26
CA THR A 149 22.04 -71.80 -21.97
C THR A 149 20.50 -71.86 -22.04
N TYR A 150 19.87 -71.84 -23.23
CA TYR A 150 18.40 -72.04 -23.39
C TYR A 150 17.89 -73.42 -22.94
N LEU A 151 18.74 -74.31 -22.42
CA LEU A 151 18.35 -75.53 -21.73
C LEU A 151 18.07 -75.35 -20.22
N ARG A 152 18.25 -74.16 -19.62
CA ARG A 152 18.16 -74.05 -18.15
C ARG A 152 17.48 -72.78 -17.61
N SER A 153 16.17 -72.77 -17.77
CA SER A 153 15.19 -72.29 -16.77
C SER A 153 15.08 -70.77 -16.52
N GLY A 154 13.87 -70.25 -16.73
CA GLY A 154 13.42 -68.96 -16.21
C GLY A 154 12.73 -69.07 -14.86
N ALA A 155 12.61 -67.94 -14.16
CA ALA A 155 11.55 -67.61 -13.20
C ALA A 155 11.70 -66.15 -12.74
N GLY A 156 10.65 -65.34 -12.94
CA GLY A 156 10.53 -63.98 -12.40
C GLY A 156 9.56 -63.96 -11.22
N THR A 157 9.89 -63.18 -10.19
CA THR A 157 9.04 -62.95 -9.00
C THR A 157 8.41 -61.55 -9.05
N PRO A 158 7.12 -61.36 -8.73
CA PRO A 158 6.47 -60.04 -8.74
C PRO A 158 6.48 -59.33 -7.37
N VAL A 159 6.51 -58.00 -7.39
CA VAL A 159 6.49 -57.06 -6.24
C VAL A 159 5.05 -56.54 -6.01
N PRO A 160 4.60 -56.27 -4.77
CA PRO A 160 3.22 -55.85 -4.48
C PRO A 160 2.98 -54.36 -4.80
N PHE A 161 1.86 -54.08 -5.47
CA PHE A 161 1.32 -52.74 -5.71
C PHE A 161 0.60 -52.24 -4.44
N THR A 162 1.21 -51.32 -3.68
CA THR A 162 0.47 -50.43 -2.77
C THR A 162 0.14 -49.14 -3.52
N SER A 163 -1.09 -48.65 -3.37
CA SER A 163 -1.52 -47.43 -4.07
C SER A 163 -0.75 -46.22 -3.53
N GLU A 164 -0.35 -45.32 -4.42
CA GLU A 164 0.42 -44.12 -4.08
C GLU A 164 -0.35 -43.20 -3.12
N GLU A 165 -1.68 -43.21 -3.19
CA GLU A 165 -2.58 -42.44 -2.31
C GLU A 165 -2.54 -42.90 -0.84
N GLU A 166 -2.48 -44.19 -0.57
CA GLU A 166 -2.40 -44.72 0.80
C GLU A 166 -1.08 -44.31 1.47
N THR A 167 0.02 -44.38 0.71
CA THR A 167 1.34 -43.96 1.17
C THR A 167 1.36 -42.47 1.52
N ASN A 168 0.67 -41.63 0.72
CA ASN A 168 0.56 -40.20 0.96
C ASN A 168 -0.28 -39.87 2.20
N LYS A 169 -1.41 -40.58 2.41
CA LYS A 169 -2.24 -40.42 3.62
C LYS A 169 -1.51 -40.80 4.89
N GLU A 170 -0.77 -41.92 4.88
CA GLU A 170 0.03 -42.34 6.03
C GLU A 170 1.09 -41.31 6.41
N LYS A 171 1.72 -40.69 5.41
CA LYS A 171 2.70 -39.62 5.63
C LYS A 171 2.07 -38.41 6.32
N ILE A 172 0.91 -37.93 5.85
CA ILE A 172 0.18 -36.81 6.48
C ILE A 172 -0.12 -37.11 7.95
N LEU A 173 -0.69 -38.29 8.24
CA LEU A 173 -1.02 -38.70 9.60
C LEU A 173 0.21 -38.81 10.52
N ARG A 174 1.36 -39.22 9.97
CA ARG A 174 2.61 -39.29 10.72
C ARG A 174 3.13 -37.91 11.10
N GLU A 175 3.09 -36.96 10.17
CA GLU A 175 3.54 -35.58 10.42
C GLU A 175 2.61 -34.86 11.43
N LEU A 176 1.28 -35.03 11.30
CA LEU A 176 0.31 -34.49 12.24
C LEU A 176 0.51 -35.04 13.67
N ARG A 177 0.70 -36.36 13.82
CA ARG A 177 0.98 -36.98 15.13
C ARG A 177 2.30 -36.54 15.74
N SER A 178 3.26 -36.16 14.90
CA SER A 178 4.57 -35.65 15.34
C SER A 178 4.54 -34.18 15.76
N GLY A 179 3.37 -33.51 15.67
CA GLY A 179 3.23 -32.08 15.96
C GLY A 179 3.76 -31.16 14.85
N ARG A 180 4.23 -31.71 13.71
CA ARG A 180 4.72 -30.95 12.55
C ARG A 180 3.54 -30.62 11.63
N ILE A 181 2.65 -29.75 12.13
CA ILE A 181 1.40 -29.42 11.44
C ILE A 181 1.69 -28.68 10.13
N ASN A 182 2.60 -27.69 10.12
CA ASN A 182 2.98 -26.97 8.91
C ASN A 182 3.45 -27.91 7.79
N ASP A 183 4.30 -28.88 8.12
CA ASP A 183 4.90 -29.78 7.14
C ASP A 183 3.86 -30.76 6.58
N ALA A 184 2.91 -31.19 7.42
CA ALA A 184 1.78 -32.01 6.98
C ALA A 184 0.91 -31.27 5.96
N PHE A 185 0.56 -30.01 6.24
CA PHE A 185 -0.24 -29.17 5.34
C PHE A 185 0.53 -28.78 4.08
N GLN A 186 1.82 -28.45 4.20
CA GLN A 186 2.67 -28.16 3.05
C GLN A 186 2.79 -29.37 2.12
N PHE A 187 2.96 -30.57 2.68
CA PHE A 187 2.95 -31.80 1.90
C PHE A 187 1.60 -32.04 1.22
N ALA A 188 0.49 -31.94 1.96
CA ALA A 188 -0.86 -32.13 1.40
C ALA A 188 -1.15 -31.15 0.24
N LEU A 189 -0.77 -29.88 0.39
CA LEU A 189 -0.91 -28.86 -0.65
C LEU A 189 0.00 -29.14 -1.87
N SER A 190 1.20 -29.71 -1.65
CA SER A 190 2.16 -30.03 -2.72
C SER A 190 1.74 -31.20 -3.61
N VAL A 191 0.94 -32.13 -3.07
CA VAL A 191 0.39 -33.26 -3.84
C VAL A 191 -0.63 -32.78 -4.88
N GLY A 192 -1.16 -31.56 -4.74
CA GLY A 192 -2.07 -30.96 -5.73
C GLY A 192 -3.44 -31.62 -5.82
N ASN A 193 -3.77 -32.51 -4.88
CA ASN A 193 -5.07 -33.17 -4.80
C ASN A 193 -5.88 -32.57 -3.62
N ILE A 194 -7.04 -31.98 -3.93
CA ILE A 194 -7.95 -31.40 -2.95
C ILE A 194 -8.42 -32.42 -1.90
N ASP A 195 -8.58 -33.68 -2.27
CA ASP A 195 -9.03 -34.74 -1.36
C ASP A 195 -7.99 -35.03 -0.27
N MET A 196 -6.69 -34.85 -0.57
CA MET A 196 -5.61 -34.96 0.42
C MET A 196 -5.61 -33.78 1.40
N VAL A 197 -5.96 -32.59 0.91
CA VAL A 197 -6.08 -31.40 1.76
C VAL A 197 -7.31 -31.48 2.65
N VAL A 198 -8.45 -31.93 2.12
CA VAL A 198 -9.65 -32.21 2.93
C VAL A 198 -9.34 -33.27 3.98
N PHE A 199 -8.65 -34.36 3.62
CA PHE A 199 -8.22 -35.38 4.57
C PHE A 199 -7.32 -34.84 5.68
N ALA A 200 -6.37 -33.95 5.34
CA ALA A 200 -5.55 -33.26 6.34
C ALA A 200 -6.40 -32.36 7.26
N CYS A 201 -7.37 -31.64 6.71
CA CYS A 201 -8.33 -30.81 7.45
C CYS A 201 -9.31 -31.62 8.33
N GLU A 202 -9.64 -32.86 7.96
CA GLU A 202 -10.46 -33.75 8.78
C GLU A 202 -9.64 -34.32 9.95
N SER A 203 -8.40 -34.71 9.65
CA SER A 203 -7.49 -35.36 10.60
C SER A 203 -6.95 -34.39 11.65
N ALA A 204 -6.67 -33.15 11.25
CA ALA A 204 -6.33 -32.07 12.16
C ALA A 204 -7.61 -31.27 12.39
N ARG A 205 -8.16 -31.19 13.61
CA ARG A 205 -9.39 -30.40 13.82
C ARG A 205 -9.04 -28.90 13.82
N PRO A 206 -9.94 -28.00 13.35
CA PRO A 206 -9.68 -26.55 13.35
C PRO A 206 -9.21 -26.04 14.72
N MET A 207 -9.86 -26.48 15.81
CA MET A 207 -9.48 -26.09 17.17
C MET A 207 -8.07 -26.53 17.57
N ASP A 208 -7.58 -27.64 17.03
CA ASP A 208 -6.24 -28.14 17.36
C ASP A 208 -5.14 -27.34 16.64
N ILE A 209 -5.47 -26.63 15.55
CA ILE A 209 -4.51 -25.82 14.77
C ILE A 209 -4.57 -24.35 15.20
N PHE A 210 -5.76 -23.76 15.15
CA PHE A 210 -5.96 -22.32 15.33
C PHE A 210 -5.92 -21.86 16.80
N ALA A 211 -5.95 -22.78 17.77
CA ALA A 211 -5.78 -22.45 19.19
C ALA A 211 -4.31 -22.46 19.65
N GLN A 212 -3.36 -22.87 18.80
CA GLN A 212 -1.94 -22.93 19.17
C GLN A 212 -1.27 -21.56 19.09
N ASN A 213 -0.42 -21.25 20.08
CA ASN A 213 0.42 -20.06 20.11
C ASN A 213 1.87 -20.47 20.45
N PRO A 214 2.85 -20.28 19.54
CA PRO A 214 2.76 -19.59 18.25
C PRO A 214 1.92 -20.34 17.22
N PHE A 215 1.28 -19.60 16.31
CA PHE A 215 0.45 -20.16 15.25
C PHE A 215 1.28 -21.09 14.33
N PRO A 216 0.84 -22.35 14.10
CA PRO A 216 1.72 -23.36 13.52
C PRO A 216 1.85 -23.28 12.00
N LEU A 217 0.94 -22.60 11.28
CA LEU A 217 0.98 -22.52 9.82
C LEU A 217 1.66 -21.24 9.34
N THR A 218 2.54 -21.38 8.34
CA THR A 218 3.15 -20.23 7.67
C THR A 218 2.16 -19.51 6.76
N GLN A 219 2.35 -18.20 6.52
CA GLN A 219 1.47 -17.40 5.66
C GLN A 219 1.30 -17.97 4.23
N PRO A 220 2.35 -18.48 3.55
CA PRO A 220 2.18 -19.12 2.24
C PRO A 220 1.31 -20.37 2.28
N VAL A 221 1.49 -21.22 3.30
CA VAL A 221 0.69 -22.45 3.50
C VAL A 221 -0.77 -22.07 3.77
N LEU A 222 -1.00 -21.04 4.57
CA LEU A 222 -2.35 -20.53 4.87
C LEU A 222 -3.06 -19.99 3.62
N LEU A 223 -2.36 -19.22 2.79
CA LEU A 223 -2.88 -18.70 1.52
C LEU A 223 -3.20 -19.81 0.52
N SER A 224 -2.30 -20.79 0.37
CA SER A 224 -2.55 -21.95 -0.47
C SER A 224 -3.73 -22.79 0.03
N LEU A 225 -3.88 -22.94 1.34
CA LEU A 225 -5.03 -23.62 1.95
C LEU A 225 -6.33 -22.88 1.63
N ILE A 226 -6.39 -21.56 1.83
CA ILE A 226 -7.57 -20.75 1.51
C ILE A 226 -7.93 -20.89 0.03
N SER A 227 -6.93 -20.78 -0.86
CA SER A 227 -7.14 -20.89 -2.30
C SER A 227 -7.71 -22.26 -2.68
N GLN A 228 -7.11 -23.36 -2.22
CA GLN A 228 -7.56 -24.71 -2.57
C GLN A 228 -8.93 -25.03 -1.98
N LEU A 229 -9.20 -24.65 -0.73
CA LEU A 229 -10.52 -24.87 -0.11
C LEU A 229 -11.62 -24.02 -0.78
N SER A 230 -11.30 -22.80 -1.22
CA SER A 230 -12.26 -21.94 -1.93
C SER A 230 -12.58 -22.39 -3.35
N ALA A 231 -11.69 -23.17 -3.99
CA ALA A 231 -11.87 -23.56 -5.39
C ALA A 231 -13.04 -24.52 -5.61
N ASN A 232 -13.41 -25.31 -4.58
CA ASN A 232 -14.52 -26.24 -4.65
C ASN A 232 -15.23 -26.34 -3.29
N LEU A 233 -16.24 -25.48 -3.09
CA LEU A 233 -17.05 -25.44 -1.86
C LEU A 233 -18.25 -26.41 -1.89
N ASP A 234 -18.50 -27.09 -3.02
CA ASP A 234 -19.69 -27.92 -3.18
C ASP A 234 -19.68 -29.16 -2.28
N LYS A 235 -18.49 -29.72 -2.05
CA LYS A 235 -18.24 -30.89 -1.18
C LYS A 235 -17.61 -30.47 0.15
N ASP A 236 -18.03 -31.11 1.24
CA ASP A 236 -17.51 -30.91 2.60
C ASP A 236 -17.58 -29.45 3.08
N PHE A 237 -18.62 -28.74 2.63
CA PHE A 237 -18.84 -27.32 2.88
C PHE A 237 -18.68 -26.94 4.35
N ASP A 238 -19.27 -27.73 5.26
CA ASP A 238 -19.27 -27.42 6.70
C ASP A 238 -17.88 -27.49 7.34
N LEU A 239 -16.98 -28.34 6.80
CA LEU A 239 -15.59 -28.40 7.25
C LEU A 239 -14.79 -27.24 6.65
N LYS A 240 -14.92 -27.05 5.33
CA LYS A 240 -14.18 -26.02 4.58
C LYS A 240 -14.52 -24.62 5.08
N ILE A 241 -15.78 -24.33 5.35
CA ILE A 241 -16.21 -22.99 5.79
C ILE A 241 -15.66 -22.64 7.17
N LYS A 242 -15.58 -23.60 8.10
CA LYS A 242 -14.95 -23.41 9.42
C LYS A 242 -13.46 -23.12 9.28
N TYR A 243 -12.78 -23.90 8.45
CA TYR A 243 -11.37 -23.68 8.15
C TYR A 243 -11.12 -22.31 7.52
N LEU A 244 -11.98 -21.87 6.61
CA LEU A 244 -11.87 -20.56 5.97
C LEU A 244 -12.17 -19.43 6.96
N GLU A 245 -13.17 -19.58 7.83
CA GLU A 245 -13.52 -18.60 8.88
C GLU A 245 -12.34 -18.34 9.80
N ASP A 246 -11.70 -19.41 10.30
CA ASP A 246 -10.52 -19.29 11.14
C ASP A 246 -9.32 -18.80 10.33
N ALA A 247 -9.04 -19.37 9.16
CA ALA A 247 -7.85 -19.04 8.36
C ALA A 247 -7.78 -17.56 7.95
N VAL A 248 -8.92 -16.96 7.60
CA VAL A 248 -8.98 -15.54 7.22
C VAL A 248 -8.59 -14.62 8.38
N MET A 249 -8.85 -15.01 9.63
CA MET A 249 -8.52 -14.22 10.82
C MET A 249 -7.00 -14.22 11.14
N PHE A 250 -6.26 -15.20 10.63
CA PHE A 250 -4.81 -15.33 10.82
C PHE A 250 -3.99 -14.83 9.61
N LEU A 251 -4.64 -14.25 8.59
CA LEU A 251 -3.93 -13.61 7.50
C LEU A 251 -3.28 -12.30 7.95
N ASP A 252 -1.99 -12.17 7.66
CA ASP A 252 -1.21 -10.97 8.00
C ASP A 252 -0.79 -10.21 6.74
N PRO A 253 -1.44 -9.08 6.41
CA PRO A 253 -1.10 -8.27 5.25
C PRO A 253 0.20 -7.48 5.43
N SER A 254 0.79 -7.44 6.63
CA SER A 254 2.04 -6.70 6.88
C SER A 254 3.30 -7.45 6.39
N GLN A 255 3.19 -8.74 6.09
CA GLN A 255 4.32 -9.55 5.63
C GLN A 255 4.58 -9.39 4.12
N PRO A 256 5.79 -8.94 3.70
CA PRO A 256 6.09 -8.62 2.30
C PRO A 256 5.93 -9.79 1.32
N THR A 257 6.18 -11.02 1.77
CA THR A 257 6.12 -12.22 0.93
C THR A 257 4.70 -12.72 0.69
N SER A 258 3.73 -12.37 1.55
CA SER A 258 2.32 -12.75 1.42
C SER A 258 1.45 -11.61 0.88
N SER A 259 1.83 -10.35 1.11
CA SER A 259 1.05 -9.17 0.69
C SER A 259 0.77 -9.10 -0.81
N GLU A 260 1.69 -9.60 -1.65
CA GLU A 260 1.50 -9.65 -3.11
C GLU A 260 0.42 -10.66 -3.53
N HIS A 261 0.26 -11.75 -2.79
CA HIS A 261 -0.64 -12.86 -3.14
C HIS A 261 -2.01 -12.77 -2.47
N ILE A 262 -2.12 -12.07 -1.33
CA ILE A 262 -3.37 -11.86 -0.59
C ILE A 262 -4.49 -11.33 -1.51
N PRO A 263 -4.30 -10.27 -2.33
CA PRO A 263 -5.37 -9.75 -3.17
C PRO A 263 -5.97 -10.77 -4.13
N ASN A 264 -5.11 -11.59 -4.75
CA ASN A 264 -5.54 -12.61 -5.71
C ASN A 264 -6.26 -13.77 -5.02
N VAL A 265 -5.71 -14.27 -3.91
CA VAL A 265 -6.29 -15.40 -3.17
C VAL A 265 -7.61 -15.02 -2.51
N VAL A 266 -7.67 -13.86 -1.85
CA VAL A 266 -8.90 -13.36 -1.21
C VAL A 266 -9.93 -12.98 -2.25
N GLY A 267 -9.54 -12.38 -3.39
CA GLY A 267 -10.43 -12.13 -4.52
C GLY A 267 -11.05 -13.43 -5.09
N GLY A 268 -10.26 -14.50 -5.19
CA GLY A 268 -10.73 -15.83 -5.56
C GLY A 268 -11.73 -16.39 -4.55
N LEU A 269 -11.42 -16.31 -3.25
CA LEU A 269 -12.32 -16.71 -2.16
C LEU A 269 -13.67 -15.96 -2.24
N LEU A 270 -13.65 -14.64 -2.42
CA LEU A 270 -14.87 -13.84 -2.54
C LEU A 270 -15.73 -14.26 -3.72
N SER A 271 -15.10 -14.52 -4.87
CA SER A 271 -15.79 -14.97 -6.09
C SER A 271 -16.44 -16.34 -5.89
N SER A 272 -15.74 -17.28 -5.25
CA SER A 272 -16.27 -18.59 -4.90
C SER A 272 -17.41 -18.51 -3.88
N LEU A 273 -17.29 -17.67 -2.83
CA LEU A 273 -18.33 -17.49 -1.81
C LEU A 273 -19.60 -16.82 -2.38
N GLN A 274 -19.45 -15.96 -3.40
CA GLN A 274 -20.58 -15.33 -4.09
C GLN A 274 -21.27 -16.26 -5.08
N SER A 275 -20.51 -17.17 -5.69
CA SER A 275 -21.03 -18.16 -6.65
C SER A 275 -21.57 -19.41 -5.97
N CYS A 276 -21.24 -19.63 -4.70
CA CYS A 276 -21.79 -20.71 -3.90
C CYS A 276 -23.27 -20.43 -3.62
N ASP A 277 -24.16 -21.23 -4.22
CA ASP A 277 -25.56 -21.27 -3.83
C ASP A 277 -25.62 -21.74 -2.38
N ALA A 278 -25.92 -20.83 -1.44
CA ALA A 278 -25.93 -21.12 -0.02
C ALA A 278 -26.73 -22.40 0.26
N HIS A 279 -26.03 -23.52 0.50
CA HIS A 279 -26.57 -24.88 0.43
C HIS A 279 -27.94 -24.98 1.12
N GLY A 280 -29.00 -24.97 0.32
CA GLY A 280 -30.38 -25.18 0.77
C GLY A 280 -31.04 -24.06 1.58
N GLY A 281 -30.47 -22.85 1.63
CA GLY A 281 -31.10 -21.71 2.31
C GLY A 281 -30.94 -21.68 3.84
N ASP A 282 -29.97 -22.40 4.42
CA ASP A 282 -29.70 -22.35 5.86
C ASP A 282 -29.27 -20.93 6.30
N PRO A 283 -30.05 -20.24 7.15
CA PRO A 283 -29.73 -18.89 7.61
C PRO A 283 -28.37 -18.78 8.32
N ARG A 284 -27.89 -19.85 8.96
CA ARG A 284 -26.60 -19.86 9.66
C ARG A 284 -25.44 -19.82 8.67
N LYS A 285 -25.49 -20.69 7.65
CA LYS A 285 -24.45 -20.75 6.60
C LYS A 285 -24.42 -19.45 5.79
N ILE A 286 -25.58 -18.88 5.46
CA ILE A 286 -25.69 -17.57 4.80
C ILE A 286 -25.02 -16.47 5.65
N LYS A 287 -25.24 -16.48 6.96
CA LYS A 287 -24.61 -15.51 7.86
C LYS A 287 -23.08 -15.66 7.85
N THR A 288 -22.56 -16.89 7.98
CA THR A 288 -21.12 -17.16 7.95
C THR A 288 -20.48 -16.72 6.63
N ILE A 289 -21.09 -17.06 5.49
CA ILE A 289 -20.62 -16.60 4.17
C ILE A 289 -20.57 -15.08 4.10
N ARG A 290 -21.61 -14.37 4.58
CA ARG A 290 -21.63 -12.90 4.60
C ARG A 290 -20.53 -12.31 5.48
N MET A 291 -20.29 -12.90 6.66
CA MET A 291 -19.21 -12.45 7.56
C MET A 291 -17.84 -12.63 6.89
N LEU A 292 -17.60 -13.79 6.28
CA LEU A 292 -16.38 -14.07 5.51
C LEU A 292 -16.19 -13.10 4.34
N ILE A 293 -17.26 -12.78 3.60
CA ILE A 293 -17.22 -11.78 2.52
C ILE A 293 -16.83 -10.41 3.05
N MET A 294 -17.37 -9.99 4.20
CA MET A 294 -17.01 -8.71 4.82
C MET A 294 -15.56 -8.69 5.31
N ALA A 295 -15.11 -9.76 5.98
CA ALA A 295 -13.74 -9.90 6.44
C ALA A 295 -12.74 -9.88 5.26
N GLY A 296 -13.01 -10.66 4.21
CA GLY A 296 -12.21 -10.66 3.00
C GLY A 296 -12.14 -9.29 2.33
N LYS A 297 -13.25 -8.54 2.25
CA LYS A 297 -13.25 -7.17 1.72
C LYS A 297 -12.40 -6.20 2.58
N SER A 298 -12.43 -6.34 3.90
CA SER A 298 -11.62 -5.52 4.80
C SER A 298 -10.12 -5.80 4.69
N LEU A 299 -9.73 -6.99 4.24
CA LEU A 299 -8.31 -7.33 3.98
C LEU A 299 -7.82 -6.77 2.63
N LEU A 300 -8.74 -6.34 1.77
CA LEU A 300 -8.46 -5.76 0.45
C LEU A 300 -8.56 -4.23 0.41
N SER A 301 -9.08 -3.61 1.48
CA SER A 301 -9.24 -2.16 1.64
C SER A 301 -8.03 -1.52 2.29
#